data_AF-A0A655ZW19-F1
#
_entry.id   AF-A0A655ZW19-F1
#
_cell.length_a   1.000
_cell.length_b   1.000
_cell.length_c   1.000
_cell.angle_alpha   90.00
_cell.angle_beta   90.00
_cell.angle_gamma   90.00
#
_symmetry.space_group_name_H-M   'P 1'
#
loop_
_entity.id
_entity.type
_entity.pdbx_description
1 polymer ?
#
loop_
_entity_poly.entity_id
_entity_poly.type
_entity_poly.pdbx_seq_one_letter_code
_entity_poly.pdbx_strand_id
1 'polypeptide(L)'
;MNNLVDLRRRTRLGMGPCQGELCSYRAASLFSEYGQVSGCQSSHLLVDFLEERWKGIKPIFWGDALREAEFSYWIYEGLLGASDLPSFDSATEKQQ
;
A
#
# COMPACT_ATOMS: atom_id res chain seq x y z
N MET A 1 -10.40 10.87 6.25
CA MET A 1 -9.07 10.34 5.86
C MET A 1 -9.34 8.88 5.61
N ASN A 2 -9.61 8.52 4.36
CA ASN A 2 -10.33 7.27 4.08
C ASN A 2 -9.45 6.23 3.39
N ASN A 3 -8.25 6.61 2.95
CA ASN A 3 -7.26 5.72 2.33
C ASN A 3 -5.82 6.26 2.54
N LEU A 4 -4.83 5.46 2.15
CA LEU A 4 -3.41 5.83 2.26
C LEU A 4 -2.98 6.97 1.32
N VAL A 5 -3.68 7.19 0.21
CA VAL A 5 -3.39 8.29 -0.74
C VAL A 5 -3.70 9.65 -0.11
N ASP A 6 -4.80 9.74 0.63
CA ASP A 6 -5.14 10.91 1.44
C ASP A 6 -4.07 11.15 2.52
N LEU A 7 -3.62 10.07 3.16
CA LEU A 7 -2.57 10.13 4.19
C LEU A 7 -1.27 10.66 3.60
N ARG A 8 -0.81 10.12 2.47
CA ARG A 8 0.37 10.61 1.73
C ARG A 8 0.29 12.09 1.41
N ARG A 9 -0.86 12.56 0.91
CA ARG A 9 -1.03 13.97 0.55
C ARG A 9 -0.83 14.92 1.73
N ARG A 10 -1.09 14.48 2.97
CA ARG A 10 -0.90 15.30 4.18
C ARG A 10 0.43 15.08 4.91
N THR A 11 1.02 13.89 4.82
CA THR A 11 2.17 13.50 5.66
C THR A 11 3.45 13.20 4.87
N ARG A 12 3.39 13.16 3.53
CA ARG A 12 4.46 12.65 2.66
C ARG A 12 4.80 11.17 2.91
N LEU A 13 3.81 10.37 3.37
CA LEU A 13 3.92 8.90 3.46
C LEU A 13 4.50 8.30 2.17
N GLY A 14 5.51 7.44 2.30
CA GLY A 14 6.14 6.79 1.16
C GLY A 14 7.12 7.65 0.36
N MET A 15 7.42 8.88 0.79
CA MET A 15 8.36 9.79 0.11
C MET A 15 9.65 10.05 0.90
N GLY A 16 9.83 9.34 2.02
CA GLY A 16 11.02 9.44 2.87
C GLY A 16 12.14 8.48 2.45
N PRO A 17 13.21 8.34 3.26
CA PRO A 17 14.36 7.49 2.94
C PRO A 17 14.02 6.01 2.81
N CYS A 18 12.94 5.54 3.45
CA CYS A 18 12.45 4.18 3.26
C CYS A 18 11.69 3.98 1.94
N GLN A 19 11.47 5.03 1.15
CA GLN A 19 10.78 5.02 -0.15
C GLN A 19 9.43 4.30 -0.19
N GLY A 20 8.77 4.15 0.96
CA GLY A 20 7.51 3.41 1.04
C GLY A 20 7.66 1.93 1.32
N GLU A 21 8.87 1.40 1.49
CA GLU A 21 9.11 -0.02 1.76
C GLU A 21 8.78 -0.46 3.18
N LEU A 22 8.88 0.48 4.14
CA LEU A 22 8.59 0.19 5.54
C LEU A 22 7.37 0.95 6.05
N CYS A 23 7.24 2.23 5.66
CA CYS A 23 6.21 3.07 6.23
C CYS A 23 4.80 2.75 5.71
N SER A 24 4.67 2.26 4.47
CA SER A 24 3.35 2.13 3.82
C SER A 24 2.53 1.02 4.44
N TYR A 25 3.08 -0.19 4.60
CA TYR A 25 2.35 -1.30 5.24
C TYR A 25 2.02 -1.03 6.71
N ARG A 26 2.91 -0.34 7.43
CA ARG A 26 2.66 0.09 8.82
C ARG A 26 1.56 1.14 8.89
N ALA A 27 1.50 2.05 7.93
CA ALA A 27 0.42 3.01 7.85
C ALA A 27 -0.91 2.32 7.50
N ALA A 28 -0.88 1.30 6.63
CA ALA A 28 -2.06 0.49 6.34
C ALA A 28 -2.61 -0.23 7.57
N SER A 29 -1.74 -0.80 8.42
CA SER A 29 -2.20 -1.47 9.65
C SER A 29 -2.91 -0.53 10.64
N LEU A 30 -2.60 0.77 10.62
CA LEU A 30 -3.31 1.76 11.44
C LEU A 30 -4.78 1.91 11.05
N PHE A 31 -5.15 1.63 9.80
CA PHE A 31 -6.57 1.62 9.41
C PHE A 31 -7.30 0.43 10.06
N SER A 32 -6.61 -0.68 10.28
CA SER A 32 -7.20 -1.80 11.04
C SER A 32 -7.30 -1.49 12.53
N GLU A 33 -6.27 -0.86 13.10
CA GLU A 33 -6.22 -0.56 14.53
C GLU A 33 -7.17 0.59 14.95
N TYR A 34 -7.27 1.64 14.14
CA TYR A 34 -8.01 2.87 14.50
C TYR A 34 -9.19 3.17 13.57
N GLY A 35 -9.26 2.56 12.39
CA GLY A 35 -10.25 2.87 11.35
C GLY A 35 -11.44 1.91 11.29
N GLN A 36 -11.52 0.91 12.17
CA GLN A 36 -12.51 -0.18 12.12
C GLN A 36 -12.53 -0.92 10.77
N VAL A 37 -11.37 -0.99 10.11
CA VAL A 37 -11.18 -1.70 8.85
C VAL A 37 -10.65 -3.11 9.15
N SER A 38 -11.11 -4.14 8.46
CA SER A 38 -10.55 -5.47 8.63
C SER A 38 -9.09 -5.53 8.16
N GLY A 39 -8.33 -6.52 8.62
CA GLY A 39 -6.96 -6.73 8.14
C GLY A 39 -6.91 -6.93 6.62
N CYS A 40 -7.88 -7.67 6.06
CA CYS A 40 -8.01 -7.88 4.62
C CYS A 40 -8.23 -6.56 3.87
N GLN A 41 -9.21 -5.76 4.28
CA GLN A 41 -9.45 -4.45 3.67
C GLN A 41 -8.23 -3.53 3.79
N SER A 42 -7.51 -3.56 4.92
CA SER A 42 -6.29 -2.78 5.12
C SER A 42 -5.18 -3.19 4.15
N SER A 43 -5.05 -4.50 3.86
CA SER A 43 -4.14 -5.00 2.84
C SER A 43 -4.53 -4.53 1.43
N HIS A 44 -5.83 -4.50 1.10
CA HIS A 44 -6.29 -3.93 -0.17
C HIS A 44 -5.98 -2.43 -0.29
N LEU A 45 -6.18 -1.65 0.77
CA LEU A 45 -5.79 -0.23 0.79
C LEU A 45 -4.28 -0.02 0.57
N LEU A 46 -3.45 -0.96 1.04
CA LEU A 46 -2.01 -0.95 0.78
C LEU A 46 -1.71 -1.22 -0.70
N VAL A 47 -2.34 -2.22 -1.31
CA VAL A 47 -2.16 -2.54 -2.74
C VAL A 47 -2.57 -1.35 -3.61
N ASP A 48 -3.72 -0.74 -3.35
CA ASP A 48 -4.17 0.47 -4.06
C ASP A 48 -3.14 1.60 -3.98
N PHE A 49 -2.51 1.76 -2.80
CA PHE A 49 -1.47 2.76 -2.62
C PHE A 49 -0.21 2.48 -3.43
N LEU A 50 0.21 1.21 -3.51
CA LEU A 50 1.37 0.78 -4.30
C LEU A 50 1.11 0.96 -5.80
N GLU A 51 -0.10 0.67 -6.28
CA GLU A 51 -0.51 0.91 -7.66
C GLU A 51 -0.47 2.40 -8.04
N GLU A 52 -0.96 3.28 -7.16
CA GLU A 52 -0.84 4.74 -7.37
C GLU A 52 0.62 5.20 -7.41
N ARG A 53 1.50 4.57 -6.62
CA ARG A 53 2.94 4.83 -6.67
C ARG A 53 3.54 4.35 -7.99
N TRP A 54 3.18 3.14 -8.43
CA TRP A 54 3.64 2.56 -9.68
C TRP A 54 3.32 3.45 -10.89
N LYS A 55 2.11 4.03 -10.94
CA LYS A 55 1.72 5.00 -11.97
C LYS A 55 2.69 6.19 -12.07
N GLY A 56 3.25 6.63 -10.95
CA GLY A 56 4.25 7.70 -10.90
C GLY A 56 5.66 7.27 -11.31
N ILE A 57 6.03 6.00 -11.07
CA ILE A 57 7.35 5.45 -11.44
C ILE A 57 7.40 5.06 -12.92
N LYS A 58 6.30 4.53 -13.47
CA LYS A 58 6.22 4.01 -14.83
C LYS A 58 6.83 4.92 -15.92
N PRO A 59 6.63 6.26 -15.91
CA PRO A 59 7.19 7.15 -16.93
C PRO A 59 8.71 7.33 -16.84
N ILE A 60 9.34 6.94 -15.73
CA ILE A 60 10.78 7.06 -15.46
C ILE A 60 11.43 5.70 -15.18
N PHE A 61 10.81 4.59 -15.60
CA PHE A 61 11.18 3.23 -15.22
C PHE A 61 12.49 2.76 -15.90
N TRP A 62 13.61 3.37 -15.51
CA TRP A 62 14.96 3.06 -15.94
C TRP A 62 15.97 3.50 -14.87
N GLY A 63 17.19 2.97 -14.94
CA GLY A 63 18.27 3.32 -14.00
C GLY A 63 17.87 3.06 -12.54
N ASP A 64 18.04 4.07 -11.69
CA ASP A 64 17.75 3.94 -10.25
C ASP A 64 16.29 3.64 -9.95
N ALA A 65 15.35 4.18 -10.72
CA ALA A 65 13.92 3.92 -10.51
C ALA A 65 13.55 2.45 -10.78
N LEU A 66 14.21 1.80 -11.75
CA LEU A 66 14.06 0.36 -11.99
C LEU A 66 14.59 -0.45 -10.79
N ARG A 67 15.78 -0.09 -10.29
CA ARG A 67 16.40 -0.75 -9.12
C ARG A 67 15.54 -0.61 -7.87
N GLU A 68 14.97 0.57 -7.63
CA GLU A 68 14.06 0.79 -6.51
C GLU A 68 12.77 -0.01 -6.65
N ALA A 69 12.15 -0.01 -7.84
CA ALA A 69 10.92 -0.76 -8.09
C ALA A 69 11.09 -2.27 -7.96
N GLU A 70 12.25 -2.83 -8.36
CA GLU A 70 12.57 -4.24 -8.14
C GLU A 70 12.66 -4.56 -6.64
N PHE A 71 13.24 -3.66 -5.85
CA PHE A 71 13.29 -3.82 -4.40
C PHE A 71 11.89 -3.74 -3.77
N SER A 72 11.04 -2.81 -4.24
CA SER A 72 9.63 -2.73 -3.83
C SER A 72 8.88 -4.02 -4.17
N TYR A 73 9.09 -4.56 -5.37
CA TYR A 73 8.48 -5.81 -5.81
C TYR A 73 8.91 -6.98 -4.91
N TRP A 74 10.20 -7.09 -4.59
CA TRP A 74 10.69 -8.15 -3.71
C TRP A 74 10.05 -8.11 -2.32
N ILE A 75 9.81 -6.92 -1.77
CA ILE A 75 9.15 -6.76 -0.47
C ILE A 75 7.65 -7.05 -0.58
N TYR A 76 6.94 -6.36 -1.47
CA TYR A 76 5.49 -6.41 -1.45
C TYR A 76 4.92 -7.64 -2.12
N GLU A 77 5.50 -8.08 -3.23
CA GLU A 77 5.08 -9.32 -3.88
C GLU A 77 5.86 -10.51 -3.30
N GLY A 78 7.20 -10.46 -3.33
CA GLY A 78 8.02 -11.60 -2.97
C GLY A 78 7.92 -12.04 -1.50
N LEU A 79 7.85 -11.10 -0.56
CA LEU A 79 7.76 -11.40 0.88
C LEU A 79 6.32 -11.40 1.40
N LEU A 80 5.48 -10.48 0.93
CA LEU A 80 4.12 -10.28 1.48
C LEU A 80 3.00 -10.87 0.62
N GLY A 81 3.26 -11.26 -0.63
CA GLY A 81 2.25 -11.85 -1.51
C GLY A 81 1.12 -10.87 -1.87
N ALA A 82 1.44 -9.60 -2.14
CA ALA A 82 0.45 -8.55 -2.38
C ALA A 82 -0.56 -8.85 -3.52
N SER A 83 -0.19 -9.67 -4.50
CA SER A 83 -1.09 -10.07 -5.60
C SER A 83 -2.04 -11.22 -5.24
N ASP A 84 -1.80 -11.95 -4.15
CA ASP A 84 -2.60 -13.12 -3.70
C ASP A 84 -3.45 -12.79 -2.47
N LEU A 85 -4.03 -11.58 -2.44
CA LEU A 85 -4.94 -11.19 -1.38
C LEU A 85 -6.32 -11.84 -1.56
N PRO A 86 -6.96 -12.32 -0.47
CA PRO A 86 -8.32 -12.82 -0.56
C PRO A 86 -9.27 -11.70 -1.00
N SER A 87 -10.22 -12.04 -1.88
CA SER A 87 -11.29 -11.13 -2.27
C SER A 87 -12.09 -10.69 -1.04
N PHE A 88 -12.30 -9.38 -0.89
CA PHE A 88 -13.18 -8.85 0.15
C PHE A 88 -14.54 -8.48 -0.44
N ASP A 89 -15.58 -9.24 -0.08
CA ASP A 89 -16.97 -8.91 -0.42
C ASP A 89 -17.51 -7.83 0.54
N SER A 90 -17.71 -6.64 -0.01
CA SER A 90 -18.30 -5.48 0.67
C SER A 90 -19.72 -5.68 1.21
N ALA A 91 -20.35 -6.83 0.95
CA ALA A 91 -21.69 -7.17 1.40
C ALA A 91 -21.77 -7.68 2.86
N THR A 92 -20.65 -8.11 3.46
CA THR A 92 -20.69 -8.87 4.73
C THR A 92 -20.61 -8.00 6.00
N GLU A 93 -20.33 -6.70 5.89
CA GLU A 93 -19.98 -5.85 7.06
C GLU A 93 -21.06 -4.85 7.51
N LYS A 94 -22.34 -5.05 7.18
CA LYS A 94 -23.43 -4.30 7.86
C LYS A 94 -23.85 -4.90 9.21
N GLN A 95 -23.14 -5.89 9.74
CA GLN A 95 -23.49 -6.56 10.99
C GLN A 95 -22.25 -6.85 11.85
N GLN A 96 -21.66 -5.81 12.43
CA GLN A 96 -21.00 -5.89 13.74
C GLN A 96 -20.96 -4.51 14.39
#